data_AF-A0A7R9AZ53-F1
#
_entry.id   AF-A0A7R9AZ53-F1
#
_cell.length_a   1.000
_cell.length_b   1.000
_cell.length_c   1.000
_cell.angle_alpha   90.00
_cell.angle_beta   90.00
_cell.angle_gamma   90.00
#
_symmetry.space_group_name_H-M   'P 1'
#
loop_
_entity.id
_entity.type
_entity.pdbx_description
1 polymer ?
#
loop_
_entity_poly.entity_id
_entity_poly.type
_entity_poly.pdbx_seq_one_letter_code
_entity_poly.pdbx_strand_id
1 'polypeptide(L)'
;MIKGNQGKVIVLAFKFKLILAMLSFTRFDLRTLDANGPEDEEGIRRATELVHSMIEQEVKAGIPSNRIVIGGFSQGGALALYSALMYSKPLAGVVALSCWLPLHKNFPAAALGNTDIPYLQCHGDCDPIVPYKWGQLTASMMKQFLKQAEFKTYRGMMHSSSDE
;
A
#
# COMPACT_ATOMS: atom_id res chain seq x y z
N MET A 1 -33.17 6.22 -12.30
CA MET A 1 -32.37 6.31 -13.54
C MET A 1 -31.20 7.23 -13.28
N ILE A 2 -29.97 6.70 -13.20
CA ILE A 2 -28.75 7.51 -13.15
C ILE A 2 -27.88 7.05 -14.31
N LYS A 3 -27.71 7.93 -15.30
CA LYS A 3 -26.64 7.87 -16.30
C LYS A 3 -25.40 8.55 -15.71
N GLY A 4 -24.23 8.00 -15.95
CA GLY A 4 -22.96 8.69 -15.71
C GLY A 4 -21.86 7.78 -15.17
N ASN A 5 -21.10 7.21 -16.10
CA ASN A 5 -19.90 6.42 -15.88
C ASN A 5 -18.75 7.32 -15.37
N GLN A 6 -18.33 7.21 -14.10
CA GLN A 6 -16.97 7.50 -13.59
C GLN A 6 -16.77 6.83 -12.21
N GLY A 7 -15.67 6.06 -12.08
CA GLY A 7 -15.02 5.64 -10.83
C GLY A 7 -15.91 5.12 -9.69
N LYS A 8 -16.01 3.79 -9.54
CA LYS A 8 -16.67 3.15 -8.39
C LYS A 8 -16.04 3.64 -7.08
N VAL A 9 -16.80 4.40 -6.30
CA VAL A 9 -16.52 4.71 -4.89
C VAL A 9 -16.95 3.50 -4.07
N ILE A 10 -15.98 2.75 -3.53
CA ILE A 10 -16.27 1.74 -2.51
C ILE A 10 -16.49 2.49 -1.20
N VAL A 11 -17.74 2.59 -0.78
CA VAL A 11 -18.14 3.20 0.50
C VAL A 11 -17.83 2.20 1.62
N LEU A 12 -16.68 2.35 2.28
CA LEU A 12 -16.43 1.71 3.57
C LEU A 12 -17.14 2.53 4.66
N ALA A 13 -18.12 1.92 5.31
CA ALA A 13 -19.02 2.53 6.28
C ALA A 13 -18.28 3.28 7.43
N PHE A 14 -18.52 4.60 7.52
CA PHE A 14 -18.44 5.59 8.63
C PHE A 14 -17.45 5.48 9.82
N LYS A 15 -16.62 4.44 9.96
CA LYS A 15 -15.62 4.32 11.05
C LYS A 15 -14.20 4.65 10.60
N PHE A 16 -13.86 4.44 9.34
CA PHE A 16 -12.53 4.69 8.81
C PHE A 16 -12.57 5.46 7.50
N LYS A 17 -11.57 6.30 7.24
CA LYS A 17 -11.34 6.91 5.92
C LYS A 17 -10.30 6.08 5.18
N LEU A 18 -10.61 5.60 3.99
CA LEU A 18 -9.67 4.93 3.11
C LEU A 18 -9.01 5.95 2.17
N ILE A 19 -7.68 6.02 2.19
CA ILE A 19 -6.90 6.75 1.21
C ILE A 19 -6.29 5.73 0.25
N LEU A 20 -6.67 5.83 -1.02
CA LEU A 20 -6.12 5.01 -2.10
C LEU A 20 -4.93 5.73 -2.72
N ALA A 21 -3.74 5.14 -2.64
CA ALA A 21 -2.58 5.59 -3.39
C ALA A 21 -2.77 5.24 -4.87
N MET A 22 -3.35 6.19 -5.63
CA MET A 22 -3.64 6.02 -7.06
C MET A 22 -2.47 6.49 -7.93
N LEU A 23 -2.12 5.69 -8.95
CA LEU A 23 -1.01 5.93 -9.86
C LEU A 23 -1.03 7.30 -10.55
N SER A 24 -2.21 7.87 -10.81
CA SER A 24 -2.36 9.17 -11.47
C SER A 24 -1.80 10.34 -10.65
N PHE A 25 -1.68 10.21 -9.33
CA PHE A 25 -1.23 11.28 -8.44
C PHE A 25 0.10 10.99 -7.75
N THR A 26 0.56 9.73 -7.76
CA THR A 26 1.70 9.30 -6.93
C THR A 26 2.68 8.38 -7.67
N ARG A 27 2.83 8.58 -8.97
CA ARG A 27 3.73 7.77 -9.81
C ARG A 27 5.19 8.01 -9.45
N PHE A 28 5.96 6.94 -9.29
CA PHE A 28 7.42 6.96 -9.30
C PHE A 28 7.94 6.06 -10.42
N ASP A 29 9.20 6.24 -10.82
CA ASP A 29 9.74 5.48 -11.95
C ASP A 29 10.09 4.03 -11.57
N LEU A 30 9.66 3.10 -12.40
CA LEU A 30 9.98 1.67 -12.29
C LEU A 30 11.18 1.41 -13.20
N ARG A 31 12.39 1.60 -12.66
CA ARG A 31 13.63 1.47 -13.44
C ARG A 31 13.88 0.03 -13.88
N THR A 32 13.48 -0.95 -13.08
CA THR A 32 13.56 -2.38 -13.42
C THR A 32 12.41 -3.17 -12.80
N LEU A 33 12.05 -4.29 -13.43
CA LEU A 33 11.23 -5.35 -12.82
C LEU A 33 12.12 -6.43 -12.18
N ASP A 34 13.15 -6.00 -11.46
CA ASP A 34 14.03 -6.86 -10.65
C ASP A 34 13.96 -6.43 -9.19
N ALA A 35 13.65 -7.35 -8.27
CA ALA A 35 13.58 -7.09 -6.84
C ALA A 35 14.91 -6.62 -6.23
N ASN A 36 16.02 -6.84 -6.93
CA ASN A 36 17.35 -6.37 -6.56
C ASN A 36 17.89 -5.25 -7.45
N GLY A 37 17.13 -4.87 -8.48
CA GLY A 37 17.52 -3.83 -9.42
C GLY A 37 17.46 -2.43 -8.78
N PRO A 38 17.98 -1.42 -9.48
CA PRO A 38 17.92 -0.04 -9.01
C PRO A 38 16.45 0.43 -8.92
N GLU A 39 16.12 1.13 -7.85
CA GLU A 39 14.81 1.76 -7.63
C GLU A 39 14.94 3.30 -7.72
N ASP A 40 13.84 3.98 -8.06
CA ASP A 40 13.77 5.44 -8.07
C ASP A 40 13.49 6.00 -6.66
N GLU A 41 14.51 5.93 -5.78
CA GLU A 41 14.36 6.33 -4.38
C GLU A 41 13.82 7.76 -4.22
N GLU A 42 14.31 8.71 -5.01
CA GLU A 42 13.85 10.10 -4.97
C GLU A 42 12.37 10.22 -5.38
N GLY A 43 11.94 9.50 -6.41
CA GLY A 43 10.53 9.44 -6.81
C GLY A 43 9.64 8.81 -5.75
N ILE A 44 10.09 7.72 -5.13
CA ILE A 44 9.38 7.05 -4.03
C ILE A 44 9.21 8.01 -2.84
N ARG A 45 10.27 8.72 -2.45
CA ARG A 45 10.21 9.71 -1.36
C ARG A 45 9.24 10.86 -1.67
N ARG A 46 9.32 11.45 -2.87
CA ARG A 46 8.38 12.50 -3.30
C ARG A 46 6.93 12.01 -3.32
N ALA A 47 6.67 10.81 -3.83
CA ALA A 47 5.35 10.21 -3.83
C ALA A 47 4.84 9.93 -2.41
N THR A 48 5.74 9.57 -1.50
CA THR A 48 5.44 9.36 -0.07
C THR A 48 5.02 10.66 0.61
N GLU A 49 5.73 11.76 0.35
CA GLU A 49 5.37 13.09 0.86
C GLU A 49 3.98 13.53 0.39
N LEU A 50 3.60 13.21 -0.85
CA LEU A 50 2.25 13.48 -1.36
C LEU A 50 1.19 12.70 -0.58
N VAL A 51 1.41 11.40 -0.34
CA VAL A 51 0.50 10.58 0.49
C VAL A 51 0.41 11.11 1.91
N HIS A 52 1.54 11.48 2.53
CA HIS A 52 1.56 12.11 3.86
C HIS A 52 0.78 13.41 3.88
N SER A 53 0.89 14.25 2.84
CA SER A 53 0.11 15.48 2.75
C SER A 53 -1.39 15.21 2.70
N MET A 54 -1.83 14.16 2.01
CA MET A 54 -3.24 13.75 1.96
C MET A 54 -3.72 13.28 3.34
N ILE A 55 -2.91 12.49 4.05
CA ILE A 55 -3.21 12.07 5.43
C ILE A 55 -3.37 13.31 6.33
N GLU A 56 -2.43 14.25 6.28
CA GLU A 56 -2.48 15.46 7.10
C GLU A 56 -3.65 16.39 6.75
N GLN A 57 -4.11 16.42 5.49
CA GLN A 57 -5.31 17.14 5.09
C GLN A 57 -6.56 16.54 5.73
N GLU A 58 -6.69 15.21 5.75
CA GLU A 58 -7.81 14.52 6.41
C GLU A 58 -7.77 14.71 7.93
N VAL A 59 -6.56 14.72 8.53
CA VAL A 59 -6.37 15.06 9.95
C VAL A 59 -6.82 16.48 10.25
N LYS A 60 -6.46 17.46 9.42
CA LYS A 60 -6.93 18.85 9.53
C LYS A 60 -8.45 18.97 9.35
N ALA A 61 -9.05 18.10 8.54
CA ALA A 61 -10.50 18.02 8.37
C ALA A 61 -11.22 17.32 9.53
N GLY A 62 -10.50 16.91 10.58
CA GLY A 62 -11.06 16.34 11.81
C GLY A 62 -11.07 14.82 11.87
N ILE A 63 -10.45 14.11 10.92
CA ILE A 63 -10.32 12.65 10.94
C ILE A 63 -8.98 12.28 11.58
N PRO A 64 -8.93 11.78 12.83
CA PRO A 64 -7.67 11.43 13.46
C PRO A 64 -6.95 10.31 12.69
N SER A 65 -5.62 10.32 12.67
CA SER A 65 -4.81 9.41 11.85
C SER A 65 -5.08 7.93 12.15
N ASN A 66 -5.38 7.58 13.41
CA ASN A 66 -5.74 6.23 13.83
C ASN A 66 -7.12 5.76 13.33
N ARG A 67 -7.83 6.58 12.54
CA ARG A 67 -9.03 6.24 11.79
C ARG A 67 -8.81 6.29 10.28
N ILE A 68 -7.57 6.41 9.82
CA ILE A 68 -7.21 6.43 8.41
C ILE A 68 -6.55 5.10 8.04
N VAL A 69 -7.15 4.39 7.07
CA VAL A 69 -6.54 3.24 6.42
C VAL A 69 -5.93 3.73 5.11
N ILE A 70 -4.72 3.30 4.80
CA ILE A 70 -4.11 3.55 3.49
C ILE A 70 -3.97 2.25 2.73
N GLY A 71 -4.18 2.31 1.43
CA GLY A 71 -4.04 1.12 0.60
C GLY A 71 -3.88 1.42 -0.86
N GLY A 72 -3.59 0.38 -1.63
CA GLY A 72 -3.42 0.51 -3.07
C GLY A 72 -3.17 -0.83 -3.75
N PHE A 73 -3.13 -0.77 -5.07
CA PHE A 73 -2.88 -1.90 -5.94
C PHE A 73 -1.58 -1.70 -6.72
N SER A 74 -0.80 -2.76 -6.92
CA SER A 74 0.45 -2.73 -7.69
C SER A 74 1.42 -1.67 -7.13
N GLN A 75 1.95 -0.78 -7.97
CA GLN A 75 2.78 0.33 -7.52
C GLN A 75 2.08 1.23 -6.46
N GLY A 76 0.75 1.40 -6.53
CA GLY A 76 0.00 2.10 -5.50
C GLY A 76 0.01 1.38 -4.15
N GLY A 77 -0.05 0.04 -4.17
CA GLY A 77 0.07 -0.79 -2.95
C GLY A 77 1.47 -0.71 -2.35
N ALA A 78 2.50 -0.72 -3.21
CA ALA A 78 3.89 -0.54 -2.80
C ALA A 78 4.11 0.81 -2.11
N LEU A 79 3.56 1.88 -2.70
CA LEU A 79 3.63 3.21 -2.12
C LEU A 79 2.83 3.33 -0.82
N ALA A 80 1.62 2.77 -0.76
CA ALA A 80 0.81 2.79 0.45
C ALA A 80 1.53 2.11 1.62
N LEU A 81 2.13 0.94 1.37
CA LEU A 81 2.92 0.23 2.37
C LEU A 81 4.13 1.05 2.83
N TYR A 82 4.96 1.53 1.91
CA TYR A 82 6.12 2.33 2.26
C TYR A 82 5.74 3.61 3.02
N SER A 83 4.69 4.31 2.54
CA SER A 83 4.19 5.53 3.19
C SER A 83 3.72 5.28 4.62
N ALA A 84 3.11 4.11 4.89
CA ALA A 84 2.70 3.72 6.24
C ALA A 84 3.89 3.65 7.20
N LEU A 85 4.91 2.91 6.79
CA LEU A 85 6.09 2.63 7.61
C LEU A 85 6.92 3.89 7.85
N MET A 86 6.90 4.82 6.90
CA MET A 86 7.57 6.12 7.00
C MET A 86 6.71 7.21 7.67
N TYR A 87 5.48 6.91 8.08
CA TYR A 87 4.62 7.88 8.75
C TYR A 87 4.74 7.72 10.28
N SER A 88 5.00 8.80 11.00
CA SER A 88 5.32 8.76 12.43
C SER A 88 4.11 8.66 13.36
N LYS A 89 2.92 9.00 12.89
CA LYS A 89 1.67 8.90 13.66
C LYS A 89 0.98 7.56 13.38
N PRO A 90 0.26 6.99 14.37
CA PRO A 90 -0.44 5.72 14.16
C PRO A 90 -1.57 5.87 13.15
N LEU A 91 -1.61 4.96 12.19
CA LEU A 91 -2.70 4.75 11.24
C LEU A 91 -3.64 3.66 11.73
N ALA A 92 -4.80 3.54 11.10
CA ALA A 92 -5.75 2.48 11.40
C ALA A 92 -5.33 1.12 10.84
N GLY A 93 -4.57 1.12 9.73
CA GLY A 93 -4.13 -0.08 9.06
C GLY A 93 -3.68 0.17 7.62
N VAL A 94 -3.20 -0.89 6.99
CA VAL A 94 -2.70 -0.88 5.61
C VAL A 94 -3.30 -2.03 4.81
N VAL A 95 -3.71 -1.75 3.57
CA VAL A 95 -4.15 -2.77 2.60
C VAL A 95 -3.30 -2.71 1.34
N ALA A 96 -2.51 -3.76 1.10
CA ALA A 96 -1.50 -3.85 0.06
C ALA A 96 -1.88 -4.95 -0.96
N LEU A 97 -2.31 -4.57 -2.16
CA LEU A 97 -2.84 -5.51 -3.16
C LEU A 97 -1.84 -5.69 -4.32
N SER A 98 -1.48 -6.93 -4.62
CA SER A 98 -0.61 -7.34 -5.72
C SER A 98 0.63 -6.45 -5.89
N CYS A 99 1.38 -6.25 -4.80
CA CYS A 99 2.48 -5.29 -4.72
C CYS A 99 3.73 -5.84 -4.02
N TRP A 100 4.72 -4.98 -3.82
CA TRP A 100 5.98 -5.27 -3.11
C TRP A 100 6.31 -4.15 -2.12
N LEU A 101 7.24 -4.37 -1.19
CA LEU A 101 7.85 -3.30 -0.41
C LEU A 101 9.01 -2.68 -1.20
N PRO A 102 8.94 -1.39 -1.59
CA PRO A 102 10.06 -0.71 -2.21
C PRO A 102 11.14 -0.37 -1.18
N LEU A 103 12.40 -0.30 -1.61
CA LEU A 103 13.56 -0.02 -0.75
C LEU A 103 13.65 -0.98 0.45
N HIS A 104 13.23 -2.23 0.25
CA HIS A 104 13.05 -3.23 1.31
C HIS A 104 14.30 -3.50 2.14
N LYS A 105 15.49 -3.33 1.55
CA LYS A 105 16.80 -3.50 2.21
C LYS A 105 17.00 -2.56 3.42
N ASN A 106 16.28 -1.45 3.47
CA ASN A 106 16.39 -0.47 4.56
C ASN A 106 15.51 -0.82 5.77
N PHE A 107 14.63 -1.82 5.65
CA PHE A 107 13.70 -2.21 6.72
C PHE A 107 14.25 -3.39 7.53
N PRO A 108 13.96 -3.46 8.84
CA PRO A 108 13.05 -2.58 9.59
C PRO A 108 13.67 -1.26 10.08
N ALA A 109 14.98 -1.04 9.92
CA ALA A 109 15.69 0.09 10.52
C ALA A 109 15.17 1.48 10.10
N ALA A 110 14.65 1.62 8.87
CA ALA A 110 14.11 2.87 8.36
C ALA A 110 12.67 3.18 8.83
N ALA A 111 11.95 2.21 9.39
CA ALA A 111 10.56 2.42 9.81
C ALA A 111 10.48 3.47 10.93
N LEU A 112 9.66 4.50 10.72
CA LEU A 112 9.42 5.58 11.70
C LEU A 112 8.25 5.29 12.63
N GLY A 113 7.36 4.36 12.25
CA GLY A 113 6.18 4.01 13.03
C GLY A 113 5.36 2.90 12.38
N ASN A 114 4.11 2.75 12.83
CA ASN A 114 3.13 1.84 12.23
C ASN A 114 3.57 0.37 12.18
N THR A 115 4.40 -0.07 13.12
CA THR A 115 4.80 -1.49 13.24
C THR A 115 3.76 -2.35 13.96
N ASP A 116 2.80 -1.73 14.63
CA ASP A 116 1.80 -2.40 15.48
C ASP A 116 0.38 -2.38 14.89
N ILE A 117 0.21 -1.81 13.70
CA ILE A 117 -1.10 -1.65 13.05
C ILE A 117 -1.48 -2.92 12.27
N PRO A 118 -2.79 -3.15 12.04
CA PRO A 118 -3.25 -4.17 11.10
C PRO A 118 -2.70 -3.96 9.69
N TYR A 119 -2.11 -5.01 9.12
CA TYR A 119 -1.62 -5.06 7.76
C TYR A 119 -2.23 -6.26 7.03
N LEU A 120 -2.93 -5.98 5.92
CA LEU A 120 -3.45 -6.99 5.02
C LEU A 120 -2.74 -6.88 3.68
N GLN A 121 -2.13 -7.97 3.25
CA GLN A 121 -1.60 -8.11 1.90
C GLN A 121 -2.37 -9.19 1.14
N CYS A 122 -2.76 -8.89 -0.09
CA CYS A 122 -3.43 -9.82 -0.99
C CYS A 122 -2.64 -9.95 -2.27
N HIS A 123 -2.46 -11.16 -2.81
CA HIS A 123 -1.72 -11.36 -4.06
C HIS A 123 -2.25 -12.55 -4.86
N GLY A 124 -2.35 -12.39 -6.18
CA GLY A 124 -2.65 -13.50 -7.09
C GLY A 124 -1.43 -14.39 -7.32
N ASP A 125 -1.59 -15.72 -7.26
CA ASP A 125 -0.46 -16.65 -7.48
C ASP A 125 -0.03 -16.78 -8.95
N CYS A 126 -0.85 -16.29 -9.88
CA CYS A 126 -0.60 -16.27 -11.31
C CYS A 126 -0.33 -14.85 -11.84
N ASP A 127 0.08 -13.91 -10.99
CA ASP A 127 0.39 -12.53 -11.36
C ASP A 127 1.63 -12.43 -12.26
N PRO A 128 1.48 -12.05 -13.55
CA PRO A 128 2.61 -11.97 -14.48
C PRO A 128 3.34 -10.63 -14.44
N ILE A 129 2.81 -9.63 -13.72
CA ILE A 129 3.34 -8.24 -13.70
C ILE A 129 4.16 -8.01 -12.44
N VAL A 130 3.58 -8.31 -11.28
CA VAL A 130 4.28 -8.29 -9.99
C VAL A 130 4.40 -9.74 -9.54
N PRO A 131 5.55 -10.40 -9.79
CA PRO A 131 5.70 -11.82 -9.54
C PRO A 131 5.26 -12.18 -8.12
N TYR A 132 4.45 -13.24 -7.98
CA TYR A 132 3.93 -13.68 -6.67
C TYR A 132 5.04 -13.85 -5.61
N LYS A 133 6.24 -14.26 -6.03
CA LYS A 133 7.44 -14.35 -5.18
C LYS A 133 7.80 -13.02 -4.49
N TRP A 134 7.60 -11.88 -5.14
CA TRP A 134 7.84 -10.56 -4.54
C TRP A 134 6.82 -10.24 -3.45
N GLY A 135 5.56 -10.61 -3.70
CA GLY A 135 4.51 -10.57 -2.70
C GLY A 135 4.86 -11.42 -1.48
N GLN A 136 5.33 -12.65 -1.69
CA GLN A 136 5.76 -13.56 -0.63
C GLN A 136 6.98 -13.04 0.16
N LEU A 137 7.98 -12.46 -0.53
CA LEU A 137 9.14 -11.84 0.12
C LEU A 137 8.72 -10.66 1.00
N THR A 138 7.86 -9.80 0.47
CA THR A 138 7.28 -8.68 1.22
C THR A 138 6.53 -9.17 2.45
N ALA A 139 5.62 -10.13 2.28
CA ALA A 139 4.86 -10.72 3.38
C ALA A 139 5.75 -11.37 4.45
N SER A 140 6.82 -12.05 4.03
CA SER A 140 7.77 -12.68 4.95
C SER A 140 8.51 -11.64 5.78
N MET A 141 8.94 -10.54 5.14
CA MET A 141 9.56 -9.42 5.85
C MET A 141 8.56 -8.75 6.80
N MET A 142 7.34 -8.44 6.34
CA MET A 142 6.29 -7.82 7.17
C MET A 142 5.99 -8.66 8.41
N LYS A 143 5.89 -9.99 8.29
CA LYS A 143 5.64 -10.89 9.43
C LYS A 143 6.75 -10.91 10.47
N GLN A 144 7.97 -10.51 10.12
CA GLN A 144 9.09 -10.45 11.07
C GLN A 144 9.03 -9.23 11.97
N PHE A 145 8.39 -8.13 11.52
CA PHE A 145 8.42 -6.87 12.28
C PHE A 145 7.04 -6.25 12.56
N LEU A 146 6.00 -6.61 11.81
CA LEU A 146 4.63 -6.18 12.09
C LEU A 146 3.92 -7.17 13.02
N LYS A 147 3.29 -6.66 14.08
CA LYS A 147 2.54 -7.51 15.03
C LYS A 147 1.31 -8.17 14.43
N GLN A 148 0.68 -7.54 13.44
CA GLN A 148 -0.61 -7.94 12.88
C GLN A 148 -0.55 -8.01 11.34
N ALA A 149 0.30 -8.87 10.80
CA ALA A 149 0.44 -9.06 9.36
C ALA A 149 -0.28 -10.31 8.83
N GLU A 150 -1.22 -10.10 7.91
CA GLU A 150 -1.91 -11.15 7.17
C GLU A 150 -1.51 -11.12 5.68
N PHE A 151 -1.27 -12.30 5.10
CA PHE A 151 -1.02 -12.47 3.66
C PHE A 151 -2.01 -13.47 3.09
N LYS A 152 -2.83 -13.02 2.13
CA LYS A 152 -3.84 -13.82 1.44
C LYS A 152 -3.44 -14.05 -0.01
N THR A 153 -3.43 -15.32 -0.39
CA THR A 153 -3.18 -15.74 -1.77
C THR A 153 -4.50 -16.03 -2.46
N TYR A 154 -4.69 -15.45 -3.65
CA TYR A 154 -5.82 -15.73 -4.52
C TYR A 154 -5.37 -16.67 -5.64
N ARG A 155 -5.85 -17.92 -5.59
CA ARG A 155 -5.44 -18.97 -6.53
C ARG A 155 -5.97 -18.72 -7.94
N GLY A 156 -5.13 -18.87 -8.95
CA GLY A 156 -5.47 -18.63 -10.35
C GLY A 156 -5.61 -17.15 -10.72
N MET A 157 -5.48 -16.25 -9.76
CA MET A 157 -5.64 -14.82 -10.00
C MET A 157 -4.36 -14.22 -10.59
N MET A 158 -4.52 -13.44 -11.66
CA MET A 158 -3.46 -12.69 -12.31
C MET A 158 -3.29 -11.29 -11.68
N HIS A 159 -2.74 -10.32 -12.42
CA HIS A 159 -2.61 -8.94 -11.96
C HIS A 159 -3.95 -8.18 -11.99
N SER A 160 -4.87 -8.55 -11.09
CA SER A 160 -6.23 -8.00 -11.01
C SER A 160 -6.79 -8.09 -9.58
N SER A 161 -8.02 -7.61 -9.36
CA SER A 161 -8.79 -7.77 -8.12
C SER A 161 -10.07 -8.57 -8.37
N SER A 162 -10.55 -9.32 -7.37
CA SER A 162 -11.88 -9.96 -7.35
C SER A 162 -12.82 -9.30 -6.34
N ASP A 163 -14.13 -9.50 -6.55
CA ASP A 163 -15.16 -9.24 -5.53
C ASP A 163 -15.33 -10.44 -4.55
N GLU A 164 -14.75 -11.59 -4.90
CA GLU A 164 -14.62 -12.82 -4.09
C GLU A 164 -13.48 -12.71 -3.08
#